data_AF-X7YQ11-F1
#
_entry.id   AF-X7YQ11-F1
#
_cell.length_a   1.000
_cell.length_b   1.000
_cell.length_c   1.000
_cell.angle_alpha   90.00
_cell.angle_beta   90.00
_cell.angle_gamma   90.00
#
_symmetry.space_group_name_H-M   'P 1'
#
loop_
_entity.id
_entity.type
_entity.pdbx_description
1 polymer ?
#
loop_
_entity_poly.entity_id
_entity_poly.type
_entity_poly.pdbx_seq_one_letter_code
_entity_poly.pdbx_strand_id
1 'polypeptide(L)'
;MAGLRLFQRTPQWILPVQNPPIDEADRTRYRADPSVLTALRDELNSGFVQSFANAVVDADSPQLKQLQQAARANLEDNVADPVLREKLRPDYRAGCKRLIISPNFYDAIQRPNARLVTEPIARVEPEGVRTVDGELHRLDVLVLATGFGWTAFCGRSRWSAATGCASTTCGRSVRSPTCRCRYRTFPIYSCSTVPTGRSVTSR
;
A
#
# COMPACT_ATOMS: atom_id res chain seq x y z
N MET A 1 4.65 -24.96 -20.23
CA MET A 1 4.85 -23.49 -20.31
C MET A 1 4.54 -22.92 -18.92
N ALA A 2 5.42 -22.10 -18.35
CA ALA A 2 5.18 -21.49 -17.03
C ALA A 2 4.13 -20.38 -17.12
N GLY A 3 3.22 -20.31 -16.15
CA GLY A 3 2.12 -19.34 -16.10
C GLY A 3 2.03 -18.65 -14.75
N LEU A 4 1.45 -17.44 -14.73
CA LEU A 4 1.22 -16.63 -13.55
C LEU A 4 -0.27 -16.55 -13.25
N ARG A 5 -0.66 -16.81 -11.99
CA ARG A 5 -2.03 -16.59 -11.50
C ARG A 5 -1.99 -15.52 -10.42
N LEU A 6 -2.69 -14.41 -10.66
CA LEU A 6 -2.83 -13.31 -9.70
C LEU A 6 -4.17 -13.46 -8.98
N PHE A 7 -4.13 -13.86 -7.71
CA PHE A 7 -5.31 -13.90 -6.85
C PHE A 7 -5.58 -12.52 -6.28
N GLN A 8 -6.66 -11.89 -6.72
CA GLN A 8 -7.01 -10.52 -6.33
C GLN A 8 -8.34 -10.49 -5.60
N ARG A 9 -8.32 -10.04 -4.33
CA ARG A 9 -9.56 -9.82 -3.56
C ARG A 9 -10.25 -8.51 -3.91
N THR A 10 -9.48 -7.44 -4.07
CA THR A 10 -10.03 -6.12 -4.40
C THR A 10 -9.05 -5.41 -5.34
N PRO A 11 -9.49 -4.96 -6.52
CA PRO A 11 -8.64 -4.18 -7.42
C PRO A 11 -8.21 -2.87 -6.79
N GLN A 12 -7.08 -2.33 -7.25
CA GLN A 12 -6.58 -1.03 -6.83
C GLN A 12 -6.38 -0.10 -8.01
N TRP A 13 -6.54 1.20 -7.77
CA TRP A 13 -6.20 2.24 -8.73
C TRP A 13 -4.69 2.29 -8.94
N ILE A 14 -4.26 2.24 -10.20
CA ILE A 14 -2.86 2.24 -10.60
C ILE A 14 -2.55 3.49 -11.42
N LEU A 15 -1.51 4.20 -11.04
CA LEU A 15 -0.99 5.36 -11.75
C LEU A 15 0.23 4.96 -12.61
N PRO A 16 0.29 5.38 -13.88
CA PRO A 16 1.36 5.03 -14.81
C PRO A 16 2.57 5.97 -14.64
N VAL A 17 3.10 6.09 -13.42
CA VAL A 17 4.29 6.91 -13.19
C VAL A 17 5.52 6.14 -13.65
N GLN A 18 6.31 6.76 -14.53
CA GLN A 18 7.55 6.19 -15.04
C GLN A 18 8.65 6.26 -13.97
N ASN A 19 9.49 5.23 -13.93
CA ASN A 19 10.67 5.16 -13.09
C ASN A 19 11.89 4.85 -13.97
N PRO A 20 12.45 5.85 -14.67
CA PRO A 20 13.58 5.63 -15.56
C PRO A 20 14.82 5.16 -14.76
N PRO A 21 15.66 4.32 -15.36
CA PRO A 21 16.92 3.92 -14.72
C PRO A 21 17.84 5.14 -14.59
N ILE A 22 18.54 5.22 -13.46
CA ILE A 22 19.59 6.22 -13.27
C ILE A 22 20.81 5.80 -14.10
N ASP A 23 21.16 6.60 -15.09
CA ASP A 23 22.31 6.35 -15.97
C ASP A 23 23.65 6.65 -15.28
N GLU A 24 24.77 6.33 -15.95
CA GLU A 24 26.09 6.50 -15.33
C GLU A 24 26.53 7.97 -15.24
N ALA A 25 26.01 8.84 -16.11
CA ALA A 25 26.28 10.28 -16.05
C ALA A 25 25.62 10.89 -14.80
N ASP A 26 24.36 10.56 -14.57
CA ASP A 26 23.59 10.92 -13.38
C ASP A 26 24.24 10.35 -12.13
N ARG A 27 24.64 9.08 -12.13
CA ARG A 27 25.37 8.49 -10.99
C ARG A 27 26.65 9.24 -10.68
N THR A 28 27.41 9.62 -11.69
CA THR A 28 28.65 10.37 -11.53
C THR A 28 28.37 11.75 -10.94
N ARG A 29 27.37 12.45 -11.47
CA ARG A 29 26.92 13.76 -10.97
C ARG A 29 26.46 13.68 -9.50
N TYR A 30 25.62 12.69 -9.17
CA TYR A 30 25.09 12.49 -7.82
C TYR A 30 26.16 12.08 -6.81
N ARG A 31 27.19 11.33 -7.23
CA ARG A 31 28.34 10.99 -6.36
C ARG A 31 29.26 12.19 -6.14
N ALA A 32 29.44 13.03 -7.16
CA ALA A 32 30.33 14.19 -7.09
C ALA A 32 29.76 15.30 -6.19
N ASP A 33 28.44 15.50 -6.22
CA ASP A 33 27.77 16.57 -5.46
C ASP A 33 26.46 16.10 -4.81
N PRO A 34 26.46 15.82 -3.49
CA PRO A 34 25.25 15.46 -2.74
C PRO A 34 24.16 16.54 -2.72
N SER A 35 24.49 17.80 -3.02
CA SER A 35 23.48 18.88 -3.09
C SER A 35 22.53 18.68 -4.26
N VAL A 36 23.01 18.10 -5.37
CA VAL A 36 22.17 17.76 -6.54
C VAL A 36 21.11 16.73 -6.18
N LEU A 37 21.47 15.70 -5.40
CA LEU A 37 20.52 14.71 -4.90
C LEU A 37 19.51 15.33 -3.93
N THR A 38 19.96 16.28 -3.10
CA THR A 38 19.09 16.98 -2.16
C THR A 38 18.07 17.85 -2.90
N ALA A 39 18.53 18.63 -3.89
CA ALA A 39 17.64 19.42 -4.74
C ALA A 39 16.63 18.57 -5.49
N LEU A 40 17.07 17.44 -6.09
CA LEU A 40 16.17 16.49 -6.75
C LEU A 40 15.15 15.91 -5.78
N ARG A 41 15.58 15.52 -4.57
CA ARG A 41 14.68 15.04 -3.52
C ARG A 41 13.65 16.10 -3.15
N ASP A 42 14.06 17.35 -2.97
CA ASP A 42 13.18 18.44 -2.56
C ASP A 42 12.18 18.79 -3.68
N GLU A 43 12.61 18.74 -4.94
CA GLU A 43 11.75 18.90 -6.11
C GLU A 43 10.69 17.79 -6.17
N LEU A 44 11.13 16.51 -6.11
CA LEU A 44 10.22 15.36 -6.14
C LEU A 44 9.26 15.36 -4.94
N ASN A 45 9.76 15.70 -3.74
CA ASN A 45 8.96 15.79 -2.53
C ASN A 45 7.94 16.93 -2.62
N SER A 46 8.34 18.10 -3.13
CA SER A 46 7.43 19.23 -3.32
C SER A 46 6.35 18.91 -4.34
N GLY A 47 6.72 18.29 -5.47
CA GLY A 47 5.76 17.81 -6.47
C GLY A 47 4.79 16.80 -5.89
N PHE A 48 5.28 15.83 -5.10
CA PHE A 48 4.45 14.84 -4.43
C PHE A 48 3.51 15.46 -3.40
N VAL A 49 3.99 16.41 -2.57
CA VAL A 49 3.17 17.06 -1.55
C VAL A 49 2.08 17.92 -2.18
N GLN A 50 2.45 18.76 -3.14
CA GLN A 50 1.53 19.66 -3.85
C GLN A 50 0.47 18.89 -4.63
N SER A 51 0.81 17.73 -5.19
CA SER A 51 -0.10 16.96 -6.06
C SER A 51 -0.86 15.87 -5.30
N PHE A 52 -0.16 15.00 -4.59
CA PHE A 52 -0.73 13.78 -4.03
C PHE A 52 -1.09 13.94 -2.55
N ALA A 53 -0.16 14.46 -1.73
CA ALA A 53 -0.38 14.54 -0.29
C ALA A 53 -1.50 15.52 0.08
N ASN A 54 -1.58 16.67 -0.58
CA ASN A 54 -2.66 17.64 -0.37
C ASN A 54 -4.00 17.15 -0.93
N ALA A 55 -3.99 16.41 -2.05
CA ALA A 55 -5.21 15.89 -2.67
C ALA A 55 -5.94 14.87 -1.79
N VAL A 56 -5.22 14.08 -1.00
CA VAL A 56 -5.85 13.07 -0.12
C VAL A 56 -6.34 13.63 1.22
N VAL A 57 -6.03 14.89 1.55
CA VAL A 57 -6.50 15.55 2.78
C VAL A 57 -7.96 15.98 2.67
N ASP A 58 -8.39 16.41 1.48
CA ASP A 58 -9.78 16.76 1.17
C ASP A 58 -10.33 15.84 0.07
N ALA A 59 -11.33 15.03 0.45
CA ALA A 59 -11.97 14.03 -0.39
C ALA A 59 -12.74 14.62 -1.58
N ASP A 60 -13.06 15.92 -1.56
CA ASP A 60 -13.77 16.59 -2.65
C ASP A 60 -12.87 17.55 -3.46
N SER A 61 -11.56 17.54 -3.19
CA SER A 61 -10.59 18.39 -3.88
C SER A 61 -10.56 18.16 -5.40
N PRO A 62 -10.41 19.22 -6.21
CA PRO A 62 -10.24 19.10 -7.66
C PRO A 62 -9.06 18.20 -8.07
N GLN A 63 -7.97 18.25 -7.30
CA GLN A 63 -6.75 17.48 -7.53
C GLN A 63 -7.01 15.97 -7.37
N LEU A 64 -7.81 15.56 -6.38
CA LEU A 64 -8.17 14.15 -6.21
C LEU A 64 -9.05 13.65 -7.35
N LYS A 65 -9.96 14.49 -7.85
CA LYS A 65 -10.78 14.17 -9.03
C LYS A 65 -9.92 13.99 -10.27
N GLN A 66 -8.92 14.85 -10.49
CA GLN A 66 -7.96 14.70 -11.57
C GLN A 66 -7.13 13.41 -11.44
N LEU A 67 -6.65 13.08 -10.24
CA LEU A 67 -5.95 11.82 -9.99
C LEU A 67 -6.84 10.61 -10.25
N GLN A 68 -8.12 10.66 -9.84
CA GLN A 68 -9.07 9.59 -10.14
C GLN A 68 -9.33 9.45 -11.64
N GLN A 69 -9.46 10.57 -12.36
CA GLN A 69 -9.61 10.56 -13.82
C GLN A 69 -8.37 9.98 -14.50
N ALA A 70 -7.16 10.35 -14.07
CA ALA A 70 -5.92 9.81 -14.61
C ALA A 70 -5.77 8.30 -14.36
N ALA A 71 -6.10 7.83 -13.14
CA ALA A 71 -6.09 6.41 -12.82
C ALA A 71 -7.15 5.63 -13.62
N ARG A 72 -8.33 6.23 -13.84
CA ARG A 72 -9.37 5.65 -14.67
C ARG A 72 -8.95 5.58 -16.13
N ALA A 73 -8.45 6.67 -16.71
CA ALA A 73 -7.94 6.70 -18.07
C ALA A 73 -6.87 5.62 -18.26
N ASN A 74 -5.93 5.50 -17.32
CA ASN A 74 -4.92 4.44 -17.36
C ASN A 74 -5.51 3.02 -17.46
N LEU A 75 -6.60 2.74 -16.73
CA LEU A 75 -7.31 1.46 -16.82
C LEU A 75 -8.03 1.28 -18.16
N GLU A 76 -8.76 2.29 -18.61
CA GLU A 76 -9.57 2.22 -19.84
C GLU A 76 -8.68 2.10 -21.08
N ASP A 77 -7.60 2.87 -21.13
CA ASP A 77 -6.73 3.01 -22.30
C ASP A 77 -5.75 1.83 -22.46
N ASN A 78 -5.31 1.21 -21.34
CA ASN A 78 -4.29 0.15 -21.38
C ASN A 78 -4.85 -1.27 -21.25
N VAL A 79 -6.09 -1.46 -20.80
CA VAL A 79 -6.70 -2.80 -20.74
C VAL A 79 -7.61 -2.99 -21.94
N ALA A 80 -7.27 -3.94 -22.83
CA ALA A 80 -7.99 -4.20 -24.06
C ALA A 80 -9.28 -5.02 -23.83
N ASP A 81 -9.19 -6.10 -23.05
CA ASP A 81 -10.34 -6.99 -22.78
C ASP A 81 -11.34 -6.32 -21.82
N PRO A 82 -12.60 -6.08 -22.23
CA PRO A 82 -13.62 -5.47 -21.39
C PRO A 82 -13.96 -6.29 -20.13
N VAL A 83 -13.89 -7.62 -20.19
CA VAL A 83 -14.19 -8.48 -19.03
C VAL A 83 -13.08 -8.33 -17.99
N LEU A 84 -11.82 -8.36 -18.43
CA LEU A 84 -10.68 -8.12 -17.56
C LEU A 84 -10.71 -6.70 -16.98
N ARG A 85 -11.10 -5.70 -17.78
CA ARG A 85 -11.20 -4.31 -17.35
C ARG A 85 -12.16 -4.14 -16.18
N GLU A 86 -13.34 -4.76 -16.25
CA GLU A 86 -14.30 -4.72 -15.15
C GLU A 86 -13.80 -5.46 -13.91
N LYS A 87 -13.11 -6.59 -14.06
CA LYS A 87 -12.46 -7.29 -12.93
C LYS A 87 -11.35 -6.46 -12.26
N LEU A 88 -10.72 -5.56 -13.00
CA LEU A 88 -9.67 -4.65 -12.53
C LEU A 88 -10.21 -3.29 -12.08
N ARG A 89 -11.50 -3.01 -12.23
CA ARG A 89 -12.12 -1.72 -11.87
C ARG A 89 -12.43 -1.66 -10.37
N PRO A 90 -11.82 -0.75 -9.61
CA PRO A 90 -12.19 -0.51 -8.21
C PRO A 90 -13.58 0.12 -8.05
N ASP A 91 -14.28 -0.28 -6.98
CA ASP A 91 -15.61 0.21 -6.58
C ASP A 91 -15.55 1.39 -5.58
N TYR A 92 -14.34 1.88 -5.28
CA TYR A 92 -14.09 2.95 -4.32
C TYR A 92 -13.37 4.14 -4.98
N ARG A 93 -13.49 5.34 -4.39
CA ARG A 93 -12.83 6.56 -4.90
C ARG A 93 -11.31 6.47 -4.80
N ALA A 94 -10.59 7.10 -5.72
CA ALA A 94 -9.14 7.21 -5.59
C ALA A 94 -8.77 7.92 -4.26
N GLY A 95 -7.70 7.49 -3.60
CA GLY A 95 -7.28 8.04 -2.31
C GLY A 95 -7.88 7.38 -1.05
N CYS A 96 -8.99 6.62 -1.15
CA CYS A 96 -9.51 5.85 0.02
C CYS A 96 -8.57 4.71 0.45
N LYS A 97 -7.70 4.27 -0.47
CA LYS A 97 -6.57 3.37 -0.23
C LYS A 97 -5.32 3.98 -0.85
N ARG A 98 -4.15 3.53 -0.42
CA ARG A 98 -2.87 3.95 -1.00
C ARG A 98 -2.87 3.62 -2.50
N LEU A 99 -2.64 4.62 -3.33
CA LEU A 99 -2.57 4.44 -4.78
C LEU A 99 -1.30 3.65 -5.14
N ILE A 100 -1.43 2.74 -6.09
CA ILE A 100 -0.33 1.93 -6.59
C ILE A 100 0.30 2.65 -7.78
N ILE A 101 1.62 2.62 -7.84
CA ILE A 101 2.38 3.23 -8.93
C ILE A 101 3.04 2.10 -9.71
N SER A 102 2.68 1.96 -10.99
CA SER A 102 3.31 1.03 -11.90
C SER A 102 3.03 1.44 -13.34
N PRO A 103 4.08 1.60 -14.17
CA PRO A 103 3.89 1.94 -15.57
C PRO A 103 3.47 0.75 -16.44
N ASN A 104 3.64 -0.49 -15.97
CA ASN A 104 3.58 -1.69 -16.82
C ASN A 104 2.71 -2.83 -16.27
N PHE A 105 1.93 -2.60 -15.20
CA PHE A 105 1.08 -3.63 -14.59
C PHE A 105 -0.02 -4.12 -15.55
N TYR A 106 -0.73 -3.21 -16.23
CA TYR A 106 -1.83 -3.58 -17.11
C TYR A 106 -1.36 -4.38 -18.33
N ASP A 107 -0.19 -4.05 -18.88
CA ASP A 107 0.44 -4.86 -19.94
C ASP A 107 0.83 -6.24 -19.44
N ALA A 108 1.36 -6.33 -18.21
CA ALA A 108 1.83 -7.58 -17.63
C ALA A 108 0.69 -8.58 -17.37
N ILE A 109 -0.46 -8.12 -16.84
CA ILE A 109 -1.60 -9.00 -16.53
C ILE A 109 -2.33 -9.50 -17.78
N GLN A 110 -2.15 -8.83 -18.93
CA GLN A 110 -2.73 -9.21 -20.22
C GLN A 110 -1.87 -10.19 -21.02
N ARG A 111 -0.66 -10.52 -20.56
CA ARG A 111 0.20 -11.48 -21.26
C ARG A 111 -0.49 -12.84 -21.36
N PRO A 112 -0.24 -13.61 -22.44
CA PRO A 112 -0.93 -14.88 -22.69
C PRO A 112 -0.72 -15.93 -21.58
N ASN A 113 0.33 -15.78 -20.77
CA ASN A 113 0.64 -16.65 -19.64
C ASN A 113 0.17 -16.11 -18.27
N ALA A 114 -0.47 -14.94 -18.21
CA ALA A 114 -0.99 -14.35 -16.98
C ALA A 114 -2.52 -14.49 -16.91
N ARG A 115 -3.05 -14.80 -15.72
CA ARG A 115 -4.48 -14.90 -15.46
C ARG A 115 -4.84 -14.24 -14.14
N LEU A 116 -5.90 -13.43 -14.15
CA LEU A 116 -6.49 -12.82 -12.95
C LEU A 116 -7.56 -13.76 -12.39
N VAL A 117 -7.43 -14.12 -11.13
CA VAL A 117 -8.41 -14.90 -10.37
C VAL A 117 -9.04 -14.00 -9.32
N THR A 118 -10.36 -13.82 -9.40
CA THR A 118 -11.14 -12.94 -8.51
C THR A 118 -11.95 -13.74 -7.48
N GLU A 119 -12.05 -15.04 -7.71
CA GLU A 119 -12.81 -15.98 -6.93
C GLU A 119 -12.14 -16.16 -5.55
N PRO A 120 -12.92 -16.15 -4.45
CA PRO A 120 -12.37 -16.38 -3.12
C PRO A 120 -11.62 -17.72 -3.02
N ILE A 121 -10.50 -17.70 -2.31
CA ILE A 121 -9.73 -18.90 -2.02
C ILE A 121 -10.46 -19.70 -0.92
N ALA A 122 -10.77 -20.96 -1.20
CA ALA A 122 -11.36 -21.89 -0.25
C ALA A 122 -10.29 -22.53 0.66
N ARG A 123 -9.19 -23.01 0.07
CA ARG A 123 -8.05 -23.60 0.79
C ARG A 123 -6.80 -23.70 -0.08
N VAL A 124 -5.65 -23.84 0.57
CA VAL A 124 -4.39 -24.22 -0.08
C VAL A 124 -4.25 -25.74 0.03
N GLU A 125 -3.85 -26.37 -1.07
CA GLU A 125 -3.61 -27.81 -1.21
C GLU A 125 -2.15 -28.06 -1.62
N PRO A 126 -1.60 -29.27 -1.41
CA PRO A 126 -0.23 -29.59 -1.84
C PRO A 126 0.05 -29.27 -3.31
N GLU A 127 -0.95 -29.41 -4.18
CA GLU A 127 -0.85 -29.19 -5.62
C GLU A 127 -1.10 -27.73 -6.04
N GLY A 128 -1.61 -26.87 -5.16
CA GLY A 128 -1.91 -25.48 -5.48
C GLY A 128 -3.00 -24.83 -4.64
N VAL A 129 -3.81 -23.98 -5.26
CA VAL A 129 -4.84 -23.19 -4.57
C VAL A 129 -6.21 -23.54 -5.12
N ARG A 130 -7.15 -23.88 -4.23
CA ARG A 130 -8.54 -24.14 -4.60
C ARG A 130 -9.43 -22.95 -4.29
N THR A 131 -10.20 -22.51 -5.27
CA THR A 131 -11.21 -21.45 -5.15
C THR A 131 -12.57 -22.02 -4.78
N VAL A 132 -13.49 -21.15 -4.34
CA VAL A 132 -14.83 -21.54 -3.87
C VAL A 132 -15.75 -22.10 -4.95
N ASP A 133 -15.47 -21.82 -6.22
CA ASP A 133 -16.13 -22.40 -7.39
C ASP A 133 -15.68 -23.84 -7.68
N GLY A 134 -14.70 -24.35 -6.92
CA GLY A 134 -14.18 -25.71 -7.02
C GLY A 134 -12.96 -25.86 -7.93
N GLU A 135 -12.54 -24.81 -8.67
CA GLU A 135 -11.37 -24.88 -9.54
C GLU A 135 -10.09 -25.10 -8.71
N LEU A 136 -9.26 -26.04 -9.14
CA LEU A 136 -7.90 -26.22 -8.61
C LEU A 136 -6.91 -25.53 -9.53
N HIS A 137 -6.37 -24.42 -9.07
CA HIS A 137 -5.26 -23.76 -9.72
C HIS A 137 -3.95 -24.41 -9.28
N ARG A 138 -3.42 -25.31 -10.12
CA ARG A 138 -2.13 -25.98 -9.86
C ARG A 138 -0.95 -25.00 -9.92
N LEU A 139 -0.09 -25.00 -8.91
CA LEU A 139 1.01 -24.05 -8.77
C LEU A 139 2.28 -24.76 -8.32
N ASP A 140 3.41 -24.40 -8.92
CA ASP A 140 4.73 -24.85 -8.45
C ASP A 140 5.25 -23.98 -7.29
N VAL A 141 4.86 -22.69 -7.27
CA VAL A 141 5.29 -21.70 -6.28
C VAL A 141 4.11 -20.80 -5.91
N LEU A 142 3.91 -20.57 -4.62
CA LEU A 142 2.93 -19.63 -4.08
C LEU A 142 3.63 -18.44 -3.40
N VAL A 143 3.43 -17.23 -3.94
CA VAL A 143 3.99 -15.99 -3.39
C VAL A 143 2.92 -15.24 -2.60
N LEU A 144 3.19 -14.97 -1.32
CA LEU A 144 2.25 -14.26 -0.44
C LEU A 144 2.51 -12.74 -0.44
N ALA A 145 1.83 -12.03 -1.33
CA ALA A 145 1.84 -10.56 -1.38
C ALA A 145 0.70 -9.94 -0.53
N THR A 146 0.43 -10.49 0.67
CA THR A 146 -0.74 -10.15 1.51
C THR A 146 -0.52 -8.97 2.47
N GLY A 147 0.60 -8.27 2.35
CA GLY A 147 0.94 -7.12 3.19
C GLY A 147 1.48 -7.50 4.57
N PHE A 148 1.28 -6.63 5.57
CA PHE A 148 1.83 -6.79 6.91
C PHE A 148 0.84 -6.31 7.99
N GLY A 149 0.95 -6.88 9.19
CA GLY A 149 0.16 -6.46 10.35
C GLY A 149 0.72 -5.19 10.98
N TRP A 150 0.10 -4.04 10.74
CA TRP A 150 0.59 -2.73 11.22
C TRP A 150 0.69 -2.63 12.75
N THR A 151 -0.26 -3.20 13.49
CA THR A 151 -0.27 -3.18 14.96
C THR A 151 0.73 -4.16 15.59
N ALA A 152 1.13 -5.20 14.86
CA ALA A 152 2.06 -6.21 15.37
C ALA A 152 3.49 -5.67 15.53
N PHE A 153 3.85 -4.63 14.78
CA PHE A 153 5.17 -4.00 14.88
C PHE A 153 5.40 -3.39 16.27
N CYS A 154 4.43 -2.64 16.81
CA CYS A 154 4.52 -2.06 18.16
C CYS A 154 4.13 -3.05 19.26
N GLY A 155 3.19 -3.96 18.99
CA GLY A 155 2.62 -4.87 19.98
C GLY A 155 3.42 -6.14 20.27
N ARG A 156 4.37 -6.52 19.41
CA ARG A 156 5.17 -7.75 19.59
C ARG A 156 6.43 -7.55 20.45
N SER A 157 6.78 -6.29 20.73
CA SER A 157 7.85 -5.92 21.65
C SER A 157 7.33 -5.95 23.09
N ARG A 158 7.98 -6.71 23.98
CA ARG A 158 7.67 -6.69 25.42
C ARG A 158 8.27 -5.42 26.03
N TRP A 159 7.42 -4.46 26.34
CA TRP A 159 7.82 -3.24 27.04
C TRP A 159 7.58 -3.42 28.54
N SER A 160 8.65 -3.38 29.34
CA SER A 160 8.56 -3.26 30.80
C SER A 160 8.75 -1.80 31.19
N ALA A 161 7.76 -1.22 31.87
CA ALA A 161 7.95 0.07 32.53
C ALA A 161 8.95 -0.10 33.69
N ALA A 162 9.79 0.91 33.95
CA ALA A 162 10.75 0.91 35.04
C ALA A 162 10.10 0.73 36.44
N THR A 163 8.80 0.96 36.56
CA THR A 163 7.99 0.78 37.78
C THR A 163 7.35 -0.60 37.92
N GLY A 164 7.78 -1.62 37.16
CA GLY A 164 7.34 -3.01 37.36
C GLY A 164 5.94 -3.34 36.82
N CYS A 165 5.26 -2.40 36.16
CA CYS A 165 4.08 -2.71 35.36
C CYS A 165 4.51 -3.29 34.00
N ALA A 166 4.52 -4.61 33.88
CA ALA A 166 4.66 -5.29 32.60
C ALA A 166 3.31 -5.30 31.88
N SER A 167 3.16 -4.50 30.83
CA SER A 167 2.03 -4.63 29.91
C SER A 167 2.53 -5.16 28.58
N THR A 168 2.03 -6.31 28.13
CA THR A 168 2.41 -6.91 26.84
C THR A 168 1.67 -6.27 25.66
N THR A 169 0.78 -5.29 25.89
CA THR A 169 -0.06 -4.73 24.82
C THR A 169 -0.27 -3.23 24.97
N CYS A 170 0.49 -2.43 24.24
CA CYS A 170 0.07 -1.07 23.93
C CYS A 170 -0.85 -1.15 22.70
N GLY A 171 -2.16 -0.93 22.89
CA GLY A 171 -3.12 -0.85 21.77
C GLY A 171 -4.36 -1.77 21.81
N ARG A 172 -4.48 -2.70 22.77
CA ARG A 172 -5.82 -3.25 23.10
C ARG A 172 -6.49 -2.27 24.06
N SER A 173 -7.69 -1.81 23.72
CA SER A 173 -8.55 -1.07 24.64
C SER A 173 -8.96 -2.01 25.79
N VAL A 174 -8.08 -2.18 26.77
CA VAL A 174 -8.44 -2.79 28.04
C VAL A 174 -9.20 -1.70 28.80
N ARG A 175 -10.53 -1.77 28.79
CA ARG A 175 -11.35 -1.02 29.75
C ARG A 175 -11.10 -1.64 31.13
N SER A 176 -10.00 -1.27 31.76
CA SER A 176 -9.78 -1.49 33.19
C SER A 176 -10.02 -0.17 33.92
N PRO A 177 -10.90 -0.12 34.95
CA PRO A 177 -11.24 1.12 35.65
C PRO A 177 -10.05 1.75 36.39
N THR A 178 -8.98 1.00 36.62
CA THR A 178 -7.84 1.41 37.46
C THR A 178 -6.60 1.82 36.67
N CYS A 179 -6.58 1.66 35.35
CA CYS A 179 -5.43 2.02 34.51
C CYS A 179 -5.77 3.10 33.50
N ARG A 180 -5.74 4.36 33.94
CA ARG A 180 -5.72 5.51 33.03
C ARG A 180 -4.33 5.56 32.38
N CYS A 181 -4.15 4.86 31.26
CA CYS A 181 -2.96 4.98 30.41
C CYS A 181 -2.92 6.40 29.82
N ARG A 182 -2.38 7.36 30.57
CA ARG A 182 -1.82 8.57 29.94
C ARG A 182 -0.61 8.11 29.15
N TYR A 183 -0.56 8.46 27.87
CA TYR A 183 0.66 8.47 27.06
C TYR A 183 1.64 9.51 27.66
N ARG A 184 2.17 9.24 28.84
CA ARG A 184 3.39 9.89 29.32
C ARG A 184 4.51 9.13 28.64
N THR A 185 4.82 9.60 27.44
CA THR A 185 6.13 9.54 26.79
C THR A 185 7.17 8.74 27.58
N PHE A 186 7.56 7.57 27.05
CA PHE A 186 8.86 7.00 27.36
C PHE A 186 9.91 8.05 26.98
N PRO A 187 10.67 8.62 27.93
CA PRO A 187 11.47 9.84 27.70
C PRO A 187 12.66 9.64 26.75
N ILE A 188 12.90 8.41 26.27
CA ILE A 188 14.02 8.02 25.41
C ILE A 188 13.58 7.29 24.13
N TYR A 189 12.29 7.01 23.94
CA TYR A 189 11.80 6.31 22.76
C TYR A 189 10.88 7.21 21.92
N SER A 190 11.42 7.70 20.79
CA SER A 190 10.64 8.34 19.73
C SER A 190 10.22 7.26 18.72
N CYS A 191 8.92 7.07 18.53
CA CYS A 191 8.38 6.26 17.45
C CYS A 191 7.95 7.20 16.32
N SER A 192 8.82 7.38 15.33
CA SER A 192 8.71 8.41 14.30
C SER A 192 7.67 8.15 13.21
N THR A 193 6.94 7.03 13.24
CA THR A 193 6.00 6.61 12.17
C THR A 193 4.63 6.16 12.68
N VAL A 194 4.08 6.86 13.67
CA VAL A 194 2.68 6.67 14.09
C VAL A 194 1.85 7.90 13.71
N PRO A 195 0.84 7.80 12.83
CA PRO A 195 -0.14 8.87 12.68
C PRO A 195 -1.09 8.83 13.88
N THR A 196 -1.06 9.87 14.71
CA THR A 196 -2.05 10.09 15.76
C THR A 196 -3.33 10.66 15.15
N GLY A 197 -4.34 9.80 14.98
CA GLY A 197 -5.68 10.23 14.61
C GLY A 197 -6.44 10.88 15.78
N ARG A 198 -6.67 12.20 15.64
CA ARG A 198 -7.67 13.11 16.26
C ARG A 198 -7.88 13.06 17.79
N SER A 199 -7.30 14.08 18.45
CA SER A 199 -7.94 14.77 19.58
C SER A 199 -8.99 15.76 19.05
N VAL A 200 -10.27 15.49 19.27
CA VAL A 200 -11.32 16.51 19.26
C VAL A 200 -11.89 16.54 20.67
N THR A 201 -11.43 17.50 21.48
CA THR A 201 -12.06 17.85 22.75
C THR A 201 -12.86 19.12 22.52
N SER A 202 -14.19 19.01 22.56
CA SER A 202 -15.09 20.13 22.78
C SER A 202 -15.65 20.04 24.19
N ARG A 203 -15.62 21.19 24.88
CA ARG A 203 -16.06 21.51 26.25
C ARG A 203 -15.01 21.28 27.34
#